data_AF-A0A1I8MVR7-F1
#
_entry.id   AF-A0A1I8MVR7-F1
#
_cell.length_a   1.000
_cell.length_b   1.000
_cell.length_c   1.000
_cell.angle_alpha   90.00
_cell.angle_beta   90.00
_cell.angle_gamma   90.00
#
_symmetry.space_group_name_H-M   'P 1'
#
loop_
_entity.id
_entity.type
_entity.pdbx_description
1 polymer ?
#
loop_
_entity_poly.entity_id
_entity_poly.type
_entity_poly.pdbx_seq_one_letter_code
_entity_poly.pdbx_strand_id
1 'polypeptide(L)'
;MSKESQEVKFSGFLPSLPKEKLLQNFEEAKQKIDVESEDHKEIWEEFSKAVTGCICEIVFSPKISNKEDSDKASALLKNYRDDALLINPKFFNKWIYDFRKRFSSLLDFWKNEMVAKELGPLWTGDFELFDRFDDPEPGKFYQLAVCESPCLEEVVSAVSTASLKKISLDNTLADYKDNMKAQKDIDINDEDAFTKIFTEVREVLWKLIFDEPALSETKAKQAAELLWAYKVDACFRSPYQYNDWIVTVRDELVKRKFVDFWKIVVDQELGLIGSKESDYFDDMDDPEIPEFYKIGNDNLKMESK
;
A
#
# COMPACT_ATOMS: atom_id res chain seq x y z
N MET A 1 -42.43 3.51 -25.70
CA MET A 1 -42.93 2.23 -25.18
C MET A 1 -42.38 2.12 -23.78
N SER A 2 -43.24 1.90 -22.78
CA SER A 2 -42.80 1.77 -21.38
C SER A 2 -41.89 0.55 -21.30
N LYS A 3 -40.59 0.74 -21.03
CA LYS A 3 -39.68 -0.38 -20.77
C LYS A 3 -40.06 -0.92 -19.39
N GLU A 4 -40.55 -2.15 -19.34
CA GLU A 4 -40.99 -2.78 -18.09
C GLU A 4 -39.77 -3.04 -17.20
N SER A 5 -39.89 -2.71 -15.91
CA SER A 5 -38.88 -3.03 -14.90
C SER A 5 -38.74 -4.54 -14.79
N GLN A 6 -37.50 -5.02 -14.72
CA GLN A 6 -37.19 -6.44 -14.72
C GLN A 6 -36.93 -6.94 -13.29
N GLU A 7 -37.74 -7.87 -12.80
CA GLU A 7 -37.51 -8.52 -11.50
C GLU A 7 -36.79 -9.87 -11.70
N VAL A 8 -35.54 -9.98 -11.24
CA VAL A 8 -34.77 -11.24 -11.23
C VAL A 8 -34.47 -11.64 -9.80
N LYS A 9 -34.75 -12.90 -9.43
CA LYS A 9 -34.48 -13.42 -8.07
C LYS A 9 -33.21 -14.25 -8.04
N PHE A 10 -32.33 -13.92 -7.10
CA PHE A 10 -31.03 -14.60 -6.91
C PHE A 10 -31.01 -15.57 -5.71
N SER A 11 -32.17 -16.05 -5.25
CA SER A 11 -32.30 -16.99 -4.13
C SER A 11 -31.69 -18.37 -4.38
N GLY A 12 -31.16 -18.63 -5.58
CA GLY A 12 -30.48 -19.88 -5.94
C GLY A 12 -29.04 -20.00 -5.42
N PHE A 13 -28.44 -18.94 -4.88
CA PHE A 13 -27.09 -18.97 -4.33
C PHE A 13 -27.09 -19.37 -2.85
N LEU A 14 -27.25 -20.67 -2.60
CA LEU A 14 -27.27 -21.24 -1.25
C LEU A 14 -25.96 -22.01 -0.97
N PRO A 15 -25.21 -21.70 0.09
CA PRO A 15 -23.92 -22.36 0.40
C PRO A 15 -24.00 -23.88 0.59
N SER A 16 -25.18 -24.39 0.92
CA SER A 16 -25.46 -25.81 1.11
C SER A 16 -25.59 -26.60 -0.20
N LEU A 17 -25.67 -25.94 -1.35
CA LEU A 17 -25.82 -26.60 -2.64
C LEU A 17 -24.48 -27.18 -3.13
N PRO A 18 -24.52 -28.27 -3.93
CA PRO A 18 -23.33 -28.81 -4.56
C PRO A 18 -22.79 -27.85 -5.63
N LYS A 19 -21.49 -27.96 -5.91
CA LYS A 19 -20.76 -27.12 -6.88
C LYS A 19 -21.48 -27.01 -8.23
N GLU A 20 -21.88 -28.13 -8.81
CA GLU A 20 -22.50 -28.18 -10.14
C GLU A 20 -23.81 -27.38 -10.16
N LYS A 21 -24.57 -27.42 -9.07
CA LYS A 21 -25.83 -26.69 -8.96
C LYS A 21 -25.60 -25.19 -8.78
N LEU A 22 -24.56 -24.79 -8.03
CA LEU A 22 -24.19 -23.37 -7.90
C LEU A 22 -23.74 -22.78 -9.24
N LEU A 23 -22.91 -23.50 -9.99
CA LEU A 23 -22.46 -23.05 -11.32
C LEU A 23 -23.62 -23.01 -12.34
N GLN A 24 -24.52 -24.00 -12.30
CA GLN A 24 -25.73 -23.97 -13.11
C GLN A 24 -26.59 -22.74 -12.78
N ASN A 25 -26.84 -22.49 -11.49
CA ASN A 25 -27.63 -21.35 -11.04
C ASN A 25 -26.99 -20.01 -11.45
N PHE A 26 -25.66 -19.94 -11.45
CA PHE A 26 -24.91 -18.77 -11.92
C PHE A 26 -25.21 -18.47 -13.40
N GLU A 27 -25.07 -19.44 -14.29
CA GLU A 27 -25.35 -19.25 -15.72
C GLU A 27 -26.84 -18.98 -16.00
N GLU A 28 -27.74 -19.70 -15.34
CA GLU A 28 -29.19 -19.48 -15.49
C GLU A 28 -29.62 -18.10 -15.01
N ALA A 29 -29.01 -17.57 -13.95
CA ALA A 29 -29.29 -16.23 -13.46
C ALA A 29 -28.76 -15.16 -14.44
N LYS A 30 -27.54 -15.31 -14.98
CA LYS A 30 -27.00 -14.42 -16.01
C LYS A 30 -27.91 -14.34 -17.25
N GLN A 31 -28.37 -15.48 -17.75
CA GLN A 31 -29.22 -15.55 -18.94
C GLN A 31 -30.59 -14.89 -18.75
N LYS A 32 -31.04 -14.75 -17.50
CA LYS A 32 -32.32 -14.09 -17.18
C LYS A 32 -32.19 -12.58 -17.12
N ILE A 33 -30.98 -12.01 -17.04
CA ILE A 33 -30.78 -10.57 -16.96
C ILE A 33 -30.82 -9.97 -18.36
N ASP A 34 -31.74 -9.04 -18.58
CA ASP A 34 -31.88 -8.35 -19.85
C ASP A 34 -31.01 -7.10 -19.82
N VAL A 35 -29.94 -7.11 -20.62
CA VAL A 35 -28.99 -6.00 -20.70
C VAL A 35 -29.60 -4.74 -21.33
N GLU A 36 -30.73 -4.86 -22.04
CA GLU A 36 -31.46 -3.74 -22.64
C GLU A 36 -32.48 -3.09 -21.67
N SER A 37 -32.70 -3.72 -20.51
CA SER A 37 -33.51 -3.20 -19.41
C SER A 37 -32.87 -1.93 -18.82
N GLU A 38 -33.69 -0.98 -18.37
CA GLU A 38 -33.18 0.23 -17.69
C GLU A 38 -32.54 -0.12 -16.34
N ASP A 39 -33.00 -1.20 -15.72
CA ASP A 39 -32.58 -1.64 -14.37
C ASP A 39 -31.37 -2.60 -14.40
N HIS A 40 -30.83 -2.94 -15.58
CA HIS A 40 -29.82 -4.00 -15.73
C HIS A 40 -28.60 -3.81 -14.82
N LYS A 41 -28.17 -2.56 -14.56
CA LYS A 41 -27.02 -2.27 -13.68
C LYS A 41 -27.31 -2.61 -12.23
N GLU A 42 -28.51 -2.28 -11.74
CA GLU A 42 -28.95 -2.58 -10.38
C GLU A 42 -29.10 -4.09 -10.21
N ILE A 43 -29.69 -4.75 -11.20
CA ILE A 43 -29.84 -6.21 -11.25
C ILE A 43 -28.47 -6.91 -11.26
N TRP A 44 -27.49 -6.40 -12.02
CA TRP A 44 -26.12 -6.92 -12.00
C TRP A 44 -25.44 -6.72 -10.65
N GLU A 45 -25.67 -5.59 -9.97
CA GLU A 45 -25.14 -5.36 -8.62
C GLU A 45 -25.77 -6.32 -7.59
N GLU A 46 -27.08 -6.58 -7.67
CA GLU A 46 -27.76 -7.57 -6.84
C GLU A 46 -27.28 -8.99 -7.09
N PHE A 47 -27.09 -9.36 -8.37
CA PHE A 47 -26.47 -10.62 -8.77
C PHE A 47 -25.08 -10.76 -8.14
N SER A 48 -24.23 -9.73 -8.29
CA SER A 48 -22.88 -9.69 -7.73
C SER A 48 -22.89 -9.85 -6.21
N LYS A 49 -23.80 -9.17 -5.49
CA LYS A 49 -23.97 -9.31 -4.03
C LYS A 49 -24.39 -10.73 -3.64
N ALA A 50 -25.30 -11.36 -4.39
CA ALA A 50 -25.78 -12.70 -4.08
C ALA A 50 -24.68 -13.76 -4.28
N VAL A 51 -23.94 -13.69 -5.38
CA VAL A 51 -22.82 -14.59 -5.67
C VAL A 51 -21.71 -14.45 -4.63
N THR A 52 -21.29 -13.22 -4.36
CA THR A 52 -20.19 -12.94 -3.41
C THR A 52 -20.57 -13.23 -1.96
N GLY A 53 -21.82 -13.00 -1.58
CA GLY A 53 -22.36 -13.41 -0.28
C GLY A 53 -22.30 -14.93 -0.08
N CYS A 54 -22.73 -15.70 -1.07
CA CYS A 54 -22.63 -17.16 -1.05
C CYS A 54 -21.17 -17.64 -0.94
N ILE A 55 -20.25 -17.06 -1.73
CA ILE A 55 -18.81 -17.36 -1.63
C ILE A 55 -18.29 -17.08 -0.22
N CYS A 56 -18.62 -15.92 0.36
CA CYS A 56 -18.19 -15.57 1.72
C CYS A 56 -18.75 -16.53 2.78
N GLU A 57 -20.01 -16.92 2.66
CA GLU A 57 -20.62 -17.88 3.60
C GLU A 57 -20.00 -19.26 3.49
N ILE A 58 -19.65 -19.73 2.29
CA ILE A 58 -18.90 -20.98 2.12
C ILE A 58 -17.52 -20.83 2.76
N VAL A 59 -16.77 -19.78 2.39
CA VAL A 59 -15.35 -19.59 2.73
C VAL A 59 -15.13 -19.32 4.23
N PHE A 60 -16.01 -18.57 4.87
CA PHE A 60 -15.89 -18.20 6.28
C PHE A 60 -16.81 -19.01 7.19
N SER A 61 -17.42 -20.08 6.69
CA SER A 61 -18.16 -21.02 7.53
C SER A 61 -17.22 -21.66 8.55
N PRO A 62 -17.62 -21.81 9.83
CA PRO A 62 -16.86 -22.54 10.84
C PRO A 62 -16.54 -23.99 10.45
N LYS A 63 -17.24 -24.53 9.43
CA LYS A 63 -17.06 -25.88 8.90
C LYS A 63 -16.04 -25.99 7.76
N ILE A 64 -15.33 -24.92 7.40
CA ILE A 64 -14.32 -25.03 6.34
C ILE A 64 -13.13 -25.88 6.83
N SER A 65 -13.28 -27.17 6.61
CA SER A 65 -12.33 -28.20 6.99
C SER A 65 -12.28 -29.30 5.94
N ASN A 66 -13.08 -29.20 4.85
CA ASN A 66 -13.10 -30.18 3.78
C ASN A 66 -12.74 -29.53 2.43
N LYS A 67 -12.07 -30.31 1.60
CA LYS A 67 -11.62 -29.92 0.26
C LYS A 67 -12.79 -29.57 -0.68
N GLU A 68 -13.94 -30.19 -0.46
CA GLU A 68 -15.15 -30.00 -1.27
C GLU A 68 -15.70 -28.58 -1.18
N ASP A 69 -15.74 -27.99 0.03
CA ASP A 69 -16.20 -26.62 0.23
C ASP A 69 -15.20 -25.59 -0.32
N SER A 70 -13.90 -25.88 -0.26
CA SER A 70 -12.87 -25.06 -0.92
C SER A 70 -13.01 -25.10 -2.44
N ASP A 71 -13.12 -26.30 -3.02
CA ASP A 71 -13.25 -26.52 -4.46
C ASP A 71 -14.53 -25.88 -5.03
N LYS A 72 -15.64 -25.95 -4.29
CA LYS A 72 -16.91 -25.34 -4.75
C LYS A 72 -16.86 -23.81 -4.69
N ALA A 73 -16.29 -23.22 -3.63
CA ALA A 73 -16.17 -21.77 -3.51
C ALA A 73 -15.23 -21.19 -4.55
N SER A 74 -14.08 -21.84 -4.78
CA SER A 74 -13.12 -21.37 -5.77
C SER A 74 -13.63 -21.52 -7.20
N ALA A 75 -14.39 -22.58 -7.50
CA ALA A 75 -15.04 -22.73 -8.80
C ALA A 75 -16.07 -21.62 -9.05
N LEU A 76 -16.92 -21.30 -8.07
CA LEU A 76 -17.90 -20.21 -8.20
C LEU A 76 -17.22 -18.84 -8.33
N LEU A 77 -16.17 -18.60 -7.53
CA LEU A 77 -15.35 -17.39 -7.63
C LEU A 77 -14.69 -17.25 -9.00
N LYS A 78 -14.16 -18.35 -9.56
CA LYS A 78 -13.55 -18.36 -10.90
C LYS A 78 -14.56 -17.96 -11.97
N ASN A 79 -15.73 -18.59 -12.01
CA ASN A 79 -16.77 -18.21 -12.97
C ASN A 79 -17.17 -16.74 -12.83
N TYR A 80 -17.35 -16.27 -11.59
CA TYR A 80 -17.69 -14.88 -11.37
C TYR A 80 -16.59 -13.92 -11.83
N ARG A 81 -15.33 -14.23 -11.53
CA ARG A 81 -14.17 -13.45 -11.99
C ARG A 81 -14.10 -13.40 -13.51
N ASP A 82 -14.20 -14.55 -14.18
CA ASP A 82 -14.08 -14.66 -15.64
C ASP A 82 -15.13 -13.80 -16.36
N ASP A 83 -16.34 -13.65 -15.77
CA ASP A 83 -17.42 -12.83 -16.32
C ASP A 83 -17.50 -11.42 -15.73
N ALA A 84 -16.74 -11.10 -14.67
CA ALA A 84 -16.89 -9.85 -13.93
C ALA A 84 -16.62 -8.61 -14.78
N LEU A 85 -15.81 -8.73 -15.85
CA LEU A 85 -15.61 -7.67 -16.84
C LEU A 85 -16.90 -7.27 -17.55
N LEU A 86 -17.76 -8.23 -17.85
CA LEU A 86 -19.04 -8.02 -18.54
C LEU A 86 -20.18 -7.67 -17.56
N ILE A 87 -20.05 -8.08 -16.31
CA ILE A 87 -21.08 -7.93 -15.28
C ILE A 87 -20.91 -6.61 -14.52
N ASN A 88 -19.86 -6.51 -13.70
CA ASN A 88 -19.60 -5.35 -12.85
C ASN A 88 -18.14 -5.35 -12.36
N PRO A 89 -17.20 -4.86 -13.19
CA PRO A 89 -15.77 -4.95 -12.90
C PRO A 89 -15.36 -4.16 -11.65
N LYS A 90 -15.96 -2.97 -11.45
CA LYS A 90 -15.68 -2.11 -10.30
C LYS A 90 -16.12 -2.75 -8.99
N PHE A 91 -17.31 -3.37 -8.98
CA PHE A 91 -17.78 -4.11 -7.82
C PHE A 91 -16.85 -5.28 -7.50
N PHE A 92 -16.49 -6.09 -8.50
CA PHE A 92 -15.62 -7.26 -8.29
C PHE A 92 -14.27 -6.85 -7.69
N ASN A 93 -13.57 -5.88 -8.29
CA ASN A 93 -12.27 -5.45 -7.79
C ASN A 93 -12.37 -4.88 -6.37
N LYS A 94 -13.37 -4.03 -6.07
CA LYS A 94 -13.55 -3.55 -4.70
C LYS A 94 -13.79 -4.70 -3.72
N TRP A 95 -14.70 -5.61 -4.07
CA TRP A 95 -15.07 -6.73 -3.23
C TRP A 95 -13.89 -7.69 -2.99
N ILE A 96 -13.08 -8.01 -4.00
CA ILE A 96 -11.99 -8.99 -3.85
C ILE A 96 -10.91 -8.51 -2.87
N TYR A 97 -10.63 -7.19 -2.81
CA TYR A 97 -9.73 -6.61 -1.80
C TYR A 97 -10.32 -6.66 -0.38
N ASP A 98 -11.60 -6.40 -0.22
CA ASP A 98 -12.26 -6.52 1.09
C ASP A 98 -12.38 -7.99 1.53
N PHE A 99 -12.63 -8.90 0.58
CA PHE A 99 -12.60 -10.34 0.78
C PHE A 99 -11.22 -10.79 1.26
N ARG A 100 -10.13 -10.32 0.64
CA ARG A 100 -8.74 -10.59 1.05
C ARG A 100 -8.44 -10.22 2.50
N LYS A 101 -8.95 -9.07 3.00
CA LYS A 101 -8.69 -8.61 4.37
C LYS A 101 -9.18 -9.58 5.45
N ARG A 102 -10.10 -10.49 5.10
CA ARG A 102 -10.70 -11.46 6.03
C ARG A 102 -9.90 -12.77 6.16
N PHE A 103 -8.79 -12.94 5.43
CA PHE A 103 -8.01 -14.19 5.37
C PHE A 103 -6.99 -14.41 6.50
N SER A 104 -7.09 -13.72 7.64
CA SER A 104 -6.12 -13.82 8.74
C SER A 104 -5.97 -15.24 9.33
N SER A 105 -6.93 -16.14 9.10
CA SER A 105 -6.92 -17.53 9.61
C SER A 105 -7.14 -18.62 8.55
N LEU A 106 -7.25 -18.28 7.26
CA LEU A 106 -7.62 -19.22 6.18
C LEU A 106 -6.51 -19.37 5.13
N LEU A 107 -5.29 -19.65 5.59
CA LEU A 107 -4.10 -19.70 4.75
C LEU A 107 -4.13 -20.83 3.70
N ASP A 108 -4.79 -21.95 4.00
CA ASP A 108 -4.88 -23.08 3.06
C ASP A 108 -5.76 -22.76 1.85
N PHE A 109 -6.90 -22.11 2.06
CA PHE A 109 -7.74 -21.62 0.96
C PHE A 109 -7.01 -20.53 0.18
N TRP A 110 -6.33 -19.61 0.87
CA TRP A 110 -5.55 -18.57 0.23
C TRP A 110 -4.47 -19.14 -0.72
N LYS A 111 -3.66 -20.07 -0.23
CA LYS A 111 -2.58 -20.69 -1.01
C LYS A 111 -3.10 -21.53 -2.18
N ASN A 112 -4.00 -22.46 -1.88
CA ASN A 112 -4.37 -23.51 -2.83
C ASN A 112 -5.49 -23.10 -3.79
N GLU A 113 -6.31 -22.12 -3.41
CA GLU A 113 -7.44 -21.67 -4.21
C GLU A 113 -7.22 -20.27 -4.77
N MET A 114 -6.89 -19.28 -3.95
CA MET A 114 -6.77 -17.90 -4.41
C MET A 114 -5.52 -17.68 -5.25
N VAL A 115 -4.35 -18.05 -4.72
CA VAL A 115 -3.06 -17.83 -5.39
C VAL A 115 -2.86 -18.81 -6.52
N ALA A 116 -2.96 -20.11 -6.25
CA ALA A 116 -2.69 -21.15 -7.25
C ALA A 116 -3.64 -21.12 -8.47
N LYS A 117 -4.86 -20.58 -8.31
CA LYS A 117 -5.83 -20.44 -9.42
C LYS A 117 -6.03 -18.99 -9.88
N GLU A 118 -5.21 -18.06 -9.37
CA GLU A 118 -5.19 -16.66 -9.79
C GLU A 118 -6.56 -15.96 -9.70
N LEU A 119 -7.26 -16.20 -8.58
CA LEU A 119 -8.62 -15.69 -8.34
C LEU A 119 -8.65 -14.28 -7.72
N GLY A 120 -7.62 -13.50 -7.97
CA GLY A 120 -7.48 -12.12 -7.53
C GLY A 120 -8.15 -11.11 -8.47
N PRO A 121 -7.81 -9.82 -8.37
CA PRO A 121 -8.48 -8.75 -9.09
C PRO A 121 -8.41 -8.95 -10.61
N LEU A 122 -9.40 -8.38 -11.28
CA LEU A 122 -9.32 -8.12 -12.70
C LEU A 122 -8.18 -7.15 -12.94
N TRP A 123 -7.31 -7.52 -13.86
CA TRP A 123 -6.20 -6.71 -14.30
C TRP A 123 -6.05 -6.87 -15.79
N THR A 124 -5.70 -5.80 -16.47
CA THR A 124 -5.23 -5.87 -17.85
C THR A 124 -4.37 -4.65 -18.18
N GLY A 125 -3.27 -4.89 -18.90
CA GLY A 125 -2.67 -3.91 -19.82
C GLY A 125 -3.45 -3.74 -21.14
N ASP A 126 -4.62 -4.38 -21.27
CA ASP A 126 -5.43 -4.53 -22.49
C ASP A 126 -6.84 -3.91 -22.44
N PHE A 127 -7.31 -3.32 -21.34
CA PHE A 127 -8.60 -2.63 -21.30
C PHE A 127 -8.45 -1.17 -20.82
N GLU A 128 -9.00 -0.22 -21.58
CA GLU A 128 -9.04 1.22 -21.27
C GLU A 128 -9.90 1.57 -20.02
N LEU A 129 -10.46 0.57 -19.34
CA LEU A 129 -11.35 0.71 -18.19
C LEU A 129 -10.62 0.86 -16.85
N PHE A 130 -9.34 0.47 -16.80
CA PHE A 130 -8.52 0.50 -15.60
C PHE A 130 -7.30 1.40 -15.86
N ASP A 131 -7.06 2.36 -14.96
CA ASP A 131 -5.93 3.27 -15.09
C ASP A 131 -4.72 2.68 -14.38
N ARG A 132 -3.63 2.56 -15.12
CA ARG A 132 -2.35 1.97 -14.66
C ARG A 132 -1.74 2.76 -13.48
N PHE A 133 -2.22 3.97 -13.25
CA PHE A 133 -1.77 4.86 -12.18
C PHE A 133 -2.65 4.84 -10.92
N ASP A 134 -3.93 4.48 -11.04
CA ASP A 134 -4.89 4.53 -9.92
C ASP A 134 -5.28 3.13 -9.41
N ASP A 135 -5.16 2.08 -10.23
CA ASP A 135 -5.54 0.72 -9.86
C ASP A 135 -4.35 -0.09 -9.29
N PRO A 136 -4.49 -0.70 -8.10
CA PRO A 136 -3.41 -1.46 -7.46
C PRO A 136 -3.00 -2.69 -8.30
N GLU A 137 -1.70 -2.80 -8.55
CA GLU A 137 -1.11 -3.90 -9.33
C GLU A 137 -1.50 -5.29 -8.74
N PRO A 138 -1.95 -6.26 -9.57
CA PRO A 138 -2.44 -7.56 -9.13
C PRO A 138 -1.37 -8.35 -8.38
N GLY A 139 -0.08 -8.12 -8.66
CA GLY A 139 1.02 -8.72 -7.89
C GLY A 139 0.92 -8.42 -6.40
N LYS A 140 0.57 -7.19 -6.01
CA LYS A 140 0.37 -6.78 -4.61
C LYS A 140 -0.85 -7.44 -3.97
N PHE A 141 -1.81 -7.92 -4.75
CA PHE A 141 -2.96 -8.66 -4.24
C PHE A 141 -2.56 -10.03 -3.70
N TYR A 142 -1.69 -10.76 -4.40
CA TYR A 142 -1.33 -12.14 -4.02
C TYR A 142 -0.29 -12.22 -2.91
N GLN A 143 0.43 -11.12 -2.62
CA GLN A 143 1.42 -10.97 -1.55
C GLN A 143 0.78 -10.97 -0.14
N LEU A 144 0.01 -11.99 0.21
CA LEU A 144 -0.45 -12.28 1.57
C LEU A 144 0.19 -13.60 2.01
N ALA A 145 0.76 -13.64 3.22
CA ALA A 145 1.34 -14.84 3.83
C ALA A 145 2.47 -15.54 3.02
N VAL A 146 3.34 -14.76 2.37
CA VAL A 146 4.50 -15.23 1.59
C VAL A 146 4.10 -16.02 0.32
N CYS A 147 2.97 -15.67 -0.29
CA CYS A 147 2.54 -16.25 -1.56
C CYS A 147 2.78 -15.28 -2.72
N GLU A 148 3.36 -15.79 -3.81
CA GLU A 148 3.63 -15.01 -5.02
C GLU A 148 2.67 -15.48 -6.14
N SER A 149 2.30 -14.56 -7.04
CA SER A 149 1.39 -14.83 -8.15
C SER A 149 2.06 -15.71 -9.22
N PRO A 150 1.43 -16.77 -9.73
CA PRO A 150 1.97 -17.60 -10.82
C PRO A 150 2.23 -16.83 -12.13
N CYS A 151 1.40 -15.83 -12.46
CA CYS A 151 1.55 -14.95 -13.64
C CYS A 151 2.87 -14.16 -13.70
N LEU A 152 3.67 -14.10 -12.63
CA LEU A 152 4.96 -13.40 -12.61
C LEU A 152 6.13 -14.27 -13.11
N GLU A 153 5.90 -15.55 -13.43
CA GLU A 153 6.96 -16.49 -13.82
C GLU A 153 7.66 -16.14 -15.15
N GLU A 154 7.07 -15.34 -16.04
CA GLU A 154 7.72 -14.98 -17.32
C GLU A 154 8.65 -13.75 -17.28
N VAL A 155 8.76 -13.01 -16.16
CA VAL A 155 9.56 -11.75 -16.16
C VAL A 155 10.68 -11.67 -15.11
N VAL A 156 10.78 -12.54 -14.10
CA VAL A 156 11.74 -12.29 -13.00
C VAL A 156 12.81 -13.38 -12.85
N SER A 157 13.80 -13.36 -13.73
CA SER A 157 15.12 -13.90 -13.39
C SER A 157 15.82 -12.94 -12.41
N ALA A 158 15.58 -13.10 -11.10
CA ALA A 158 16.50 -12.80 -10.00
C ALA A 158 15.70 -12.72 -8.69
N VAL A 159 15.57 -13.86 -8.00
CA VAL A 159 15.19 -13.88 -6.60
C VAL A 159 16.32 -13.22 -5.81
N SER A 160 16.12 -11.99 -5.35
CA SER A 160 16.89 -11.43 -4.25
C SER A 160 16.10 -11.68 -2.98
N THR A 161 16.63 -12.52 -2.09
CA THR A 161 16.34 -12.45 -0.66
C THR A 161 16.71 -11.04 -0.20
N ALA A 162 15.77 -10.10 -0.24
CA ALA A 162 16.02 -8.70 0.13
C ALA A 162 16.12 -8.59 1.64
N SER A 163 17.30 -8.89 2.19
CA SER A 163 17.71 -8.28 3.46
C SER A 163 17.94 -6.79 3.19
N LEU A 164 17.37 -5.91 4.02
CA LEU A 164 17.67 -4.47 3.99
C LEU A 164 19.19 -4.29 3.97
N LYS A 165 19.68 -3.50 3.02
CA LYS A 165 21.11 -3.26 2.86
C LYS A 165 21.55 -2.20 3.86
N LYS A 166 22.80 -2.25 4.29
CA LYS A 166 23.37 -1.14 5.06
C LYS A 166 23.44 0.11 4.18
N ILE A 167 22.99 1.26 4.68
CA ILE A 167 23.08 2.55 3.97
C ILE A 167 24.54 3.00 3.99
N SER A 168 25.19 3.03 2.81
CA SER A 168 26.59 3.44 2.67
C SER A 168 26.73 4.96 2.61
N LEU A 169 27.88 5.51 3.02
CA LEU A 169 28.16 6.94 2.95
C LEU A 169 28.38 7.45 1.51
N ASP A 170 28.71 6.57 0.58
CA ASP A 170 29.01 6.94 -0.81
C ASP A 170 27.74 7.03 -1.67
N ASN A 171 26.74 6.18 -1.41
CA ASN A 171 25.49 6.08 -2.17
C ASN A 171 24.25 6.24 -1.28
N THR A 172 24.34 7.08 -0.24
CA THR A 172 23.36 7.19 0.84
C THR A 172 21.89 7.27 0.38
N LEU A 173 21.60 8.15 -0.57
CA LEU A 173 20.23 8.37 -1.07
C LEU A 173 19.69 7.17 -1.85
N ALA A 174 20.54 6.54 -2.67
CA ALA A 174 20.13 5.37 -3.44
C ALA A 174 19.88 4.18 -2.51
N ASP A 175 20.80 3.91 -1.58
CA ASP A 175 20.66 2.83 -0.61
C ASP A 175 19.43 3.03 0.29
N TYR A 176 19.18 4.26 0.74
CA TYR A 176 17.99 4.60 1.50
C TYR A 176 16.70 4.35 0.71
N LYS A 177 16.62 4.83 -0.53
CA LYS A 177 15.44 4.64 -1.40
C LYS A 177 15.23 3.16 -1.71
N ASP A 178 16.30 2.42 -1.96
CA ASP A 178 16.26 0.98 -2.19
C ASP A 178 15.74 0.24 -0.96
N ASN A 179 16.18 0.61 0.25
CA ASN A 179 15.66 0.03 1.49
C ASN A 179 14.20 0.40 1.75
N MET A 180 13.82 1.66 1.53
CA MET A 180 12.42 2.09 1.69
C MET A 180 11.51 1.38 0.70
N LYS A 181 11.96 1.20 -0.54
CA LYS A 181 11.25 0.42 -1.56
C LYS A 181 11.19 -1.05 -1.17
N ALA A 182 12.33 -1.66 -0.86
CA ALA A 182 12.41 -3.06 -0.44
C ALA A 182 11.53 -3.33 0.78
N GLN A 183 11.49 -2.44 1.77
CA GLN A 183 10.61 -2.61 2.93
C GLN A 183 9.14 -2.44 2.57
N LYS A 184 8.79 -1.47 1.70
CA LYS A 184 7.43 -1.35 1.17
C LYS A 184 7.00 -2.62 0.41
N ASP A 185 7.95 -3.28 -0.25
CA ASP A 185 7.76 -4.54 -0.97
C ASP A 185 7.71 -5.76 -0.02
N ILE A 186 8.41 -5.72 1.12
CA ILE A 186 8.40 -6.77 2.16
C ILE A 186 7.12 -6.71 2.99
N ASP A 187 6.89 -5.59 3.68
CA ASP A 187 5.70 -5.31 4.47
C ASP A 187 5.54 -3.79 4.68
N ILE A 188 4.51 -3.22 4.07
CA ILE A 188 4.19 -1.80 4.15
C ILE A 188 3.70 -1.35 5.54
N ASN A 189 3.21 -2.29 6.37
CA ASN A 189 2.67 -2.03 7.70
C ASN A 189 3.66 -2.42 8.83
N ASP A 190 4.86 -2.92 8.49
CA ASP A 190 5.89 -3.23 9.48
C ASP A 190 6.56 -1.94 9.98
N GLU A 191 5.89 -1.27 10.93
CA GLU A 191 6.37 -0.05 11.57
C GLU A 191 7.75 -0.21 12.21
N ASP A 192 8.05 -1.40 12.77
CA ASP A 192 9.34 -1.69 13.40
C ASP A 192 10.47 -1.71 12.36
N ALA A 193 10.24 -2.28 11.18
CA ALA A 193 11.22 -2.29 10.11
C ALA A 193 11.47 -0.90 9.52
N PHE A 194 10.43 -0.10 9.28
CA PHE A 194 10.60 1.30 8.87
C PHE A 194 11.33 2.11 9.95
N THR A 195 11.03 1.88 11.23
CA THR A 195 11.73 2.52 12.35
C THR A 195 13.23 2.17 12.37
N LYS A 196 13.61 0.94 12.02
CA LYS A 196 15.02 0.54 11.86
C LYS A 196 15.71 1.29 10.72
N ILE A 197 15.05 1.41 9.55
CA ILE A 197 15.59 2.17 8.40
C ILE A 197 15.76 3.64 8.77
N PHE A 198 14.76 4.23 9.44
CA PHE A 198 14.82 5.61 9.88
C PHE A 198 15.89 5.83 10.96
N THR A 199 16.13 4.86 11.82
CA THR A 199 17.25 4.93 12.77
C THR A 199 18.58 4.95 12.03
N GLU A 200 18.77 4.05 11.07
CA GLU A 200 20.00 3.98 10.28
C GLU A 200 20.23 5.23 9.44
N VAL A 201 19.20 5.78 8.77
CA VAL A 201 19.35 6.98 7.95
C VAL A 201 19.72 8.20 8.81
N ARG A 202 19.20 8.30 10.04
CA ARG A 202 19.58 9.36 10.99
C ARG A 202 21.04 9.25 11.42
N GLU A 203 21.53 8.04 11.68
CA GLU A 203 22.94 7.81 11.98
C GLU A 203 23.85 8.16 10.80
N VAL A 204 23.44 7.82 9.59
CA VAL A 204 24.17 8.15 8.35
C VAL A 204 24.16 9.66 8.11
N LEU A 205 23.02 10.33 8.25
CA LEU A 205 22.91 11.79 8.15
C LEU A 205 23.82 12.48 9.17
N TRP A 206 23.84 11.99 10.41
CA TRP A 206 24.72 12.52 11.45
C TRP A 206 26.19 12.45 11.04
N LYS A 207 26.65 11.29 10.57
CA LYS A 207 28.02 11.11 10.08
C LYS A 207 28.34 11.98 8.87
N LEU A 208 27.41 12.02 7.91
CA LEU A 208 27.59 12.77 6.67
C LEU A 208 27.75 14.27 6.94
N ILE A 209 27.03 14.80 7.93
CA ILE A 209 27.08 16.22 8.31
C ILE A 209 28.24 16.51 9.27
N PHE A 210 28.53 15.64 10.24
CA PHE A 210 29.34 15.98 11.41
C PHE A 210 30.64 15.17 11.60
N ASP A 211 30.95 14.17 10.78
CA ASP A 211 32.22 13.43 10.93
C ASP A 211 33.45 14.28 10.54
N GLU A 212 33.25 15.28 9.69
CA GLU A 212 34.29 16.24 9.31
C GLU A 212 34.10 17.58 10.03
N PRO A 213 35.19 18.32 10.31
CA PRO A 213 35.11 19.63 10.97
C PRO A 213 34.47 20.71 10.09
N ALA A 214 34.37 20.48 8.79
CA ALA A 214 33.72 21.35 7.82
C ALA A 214 33.05 20.49 6.74
N LEU A 215 31.89 20.95 6.25
CA LEU A 215 31.12 20.23 5.24
C LEU A 215 31.48 20.73 3.83
N SER A 216 31.91 19.84 2.96
CA SER A 216 32.08 20.18 1.54
C SER A 216 30.72 20.42 0.87
N GLU A 217 30.69 21.23 -0.19
CA GLU A 217 29.46 21.51 -0.94
C GLU A 217 28.78 20.22 -1.45
N THR A 218 29.57 19.26 -1.95
CA THR A 218 29.07 17.96 -2.40
C THR A 218 28.39 17.19 -1.26
N LYS A 219 29.02 17.11 -0.08
CA LYS A 219 28.45 16.41 1.08
C LYS A 219 27.24 17.13 1.64
N ALA A 220 27.24 18.46 1.64
CA ALA A 220 26.10 19.29 2.02
C ALA A 220 24.90 18.98 1.11
N LYS A 221 25.11 18.93 -0.20
CA LYS A 221 24.05 18.57 -1.15
C LYS A 221 23.53 17.15 -0.94
N GLN A 222 24.43 16.17 -0.78
CA GLN A 222 24.05 14.77 -0.51
C GLN A 222 23.25 14.64 0.80
N ALA A 223 23.67 15.33 1.86
CA ALA A 223 22.97 15.33 3.14
C ALA A 223 21.60 15.98 3.04
N ALA A 224 21.48 17.10 2.32
CA ALA A 224 20.20 17.77 2.10
C ALA A 224 19.21 16.90 1.31
N GLU A 225 19.65 16.27 0.22
CA GLU A 225 18.82 15.37 -0.58
C GLU A 225 18.34 14.15 0.22
N LEU A 226 19.21 13.57 1.05
CA LEU A 226 18.87 12.47 1.94
C LEU A 226 17.90 12.90 3.04
N LEU A 227 18.14 14.07 3.65
CA LEU A 227 17.29 14.62 4.71
C LEU A 227 15.88 14.94 4.18
N TRP A 228 15.78 15.52 2.98
CA TRP A 228 14.51 15.75 2.30
C TRP A 228 13.75 14.44 2.07
N ALA A 229 14.41 13.43 1.49
CA ALA A 229 13.79 12.13 1.23
C ALA A 229 13.29 11.48 2.53
N TYR A 230 14.10 11.52 3.59
CA TYR A 230 13.70 11.03 4.90
C TYR A 230 12.52 11.81 5.49
N LYS A 231 12.54 13.15 5.44
CA LYS A 231 11.44 14.00 5.93
C LYS A 231 10.12 13.62 5.27
N VAL A 232 10.12 13.49 3.93
CA VAL A 232 8.92 13.15 3.16
C VAL A 232 8.35 11.79 3.57
N ASP A 233 9.16 10.75 3.71
CA ASP A 233 8.68 9.45 4.17
C ASP A 233 8.25 9.48 5.65
N ALA A 234 8.90 10.30 6.48
CA ALA A 234 8.55 10.47 7.89
C ALA A 234 7.19 11.15 8.09
N CYS A 235 6.78 12.08 7.21
CA CYS A 235 5.46 12.72 7.26
C CYS A 235 4.31 11.72 7.32
N PHE A 236 4.45 10.56 6.69
CA PHE A 236 3.41 9.54 6.64
C PHE A 236 3.55 8.43 7.68
N ARG A 237 4.72 8.31 8.33
CA ARG A 237 5.06 7.11 9.11
C ARG A 237 5.50 7.38 10.53
N SER A 238 6.29 8.43 10.77
CA SER A 238 6.83 8.70 12.11
C SER A 238 7.25 10.16 12.29
N PRO A 239 6.33 11.12 12.08
CA PRO A 239 6.68 12.53 12.10
C PRO A 239 7.18 13.00 13.48
N TYR A 240 6.68 12.42 14.58
CA TYR A 240 7.17 12.71 15.93
C TYR A 240 8.66 12.33 16.12
N GLN A 241 9.08 11.15 15.64
CA GLN A 241 10.49 10.73 15.77
C GLN A 241 11.42 11.62 14.94
N TYR A 242 10.97 12.07 13.78
CA TYR A 242 11.71 13.04 12.99
C TYR A 242 11.84 14.37 13.74
N ASN A 243 10.73 14.89 14.28
CA ASN A 243 10.69 16.15 15.01
C ASN A 243 11.59 16.16 16.25
N ASP A 244 11.59 15.07 17.03
CA ASP A 244 12.49 14.91 18.18
C ASP A 244 13.97 14.94 17.74
N TRP A 245 14.28 14.27 16.64
CA TRP A 245 15.66 14.16 16.15
C TRP A 245 16.17 15.44 15.49
N ILE A 246 15.37 16.10 14.64
CA ILE A 246 15.83 17.26 13.85
C ILE A 246 16.22 18.45 14.74
N VAL A 247 15.63 18.56 15.94
CA VAL A 247 16.04 19.50 16.98
C VAL A 247 17.49 19.27 17.42
N THR A 248 17.90 18.00 17.58
CA THR A 248 19.28 17.66 17.93
C THR A 248 20.26 18.02 16.81
N VAL A 249 19.85 17.88 15.54
CA VAL A 249 20.64 18.29 14.37
C VAL A 249 20.81 19.80 14.35
N ARG A 250 19.74 20.58 14.55
CA ARG A 250 19.81 22.04 14.68
C ARG A 250 20.83 22.45 15.74
N ASP A 251 20.72 21.88 16.94
CA ASP A 251 21.57 22.27 18.07
C ASP A 251 23.05 21.95 17.80
N GLU A 252 23.34 20.81 17.16
CA GLU A 252 24.72 20.44 16.80
C GLU A 252 25.26 21.29 15.62
N LEU A 253 24.42 21.66 14.63
CA LEU A 253 24.79 22.60 13.56
C LEU A 253 25.17 23.97 14.15
N VAL A 254 24.38 24.47 15.09
CA VAL A 254 24.64 25.72 15.80
C VAL A 254 25.95 25.65 16.56
N LYS A 255 26.09 24.64 17.44
CA LYS A 255 27.27 24.44 18.30
C LYS A 255 28.57 24.31 17.52
N ARG A 256 28.54 23.70 16.33
CA ARG A 256 29.73 23.55 15.47
C ARG A 256 29.85 24.64 14.40
N LYS A 257 28.91 25.59 14.36
CA LYS A 257 28.88 26.71 13.41
C LYS A 257 28.80 26.28 11.94
N PHE A 258 28.01 25.27 11.63
CA PHE A 258 27.73 24.80 10.26
C PHE A 258 26.69 25.73 9.58
N VAL A 259 27.03 27.02 9.47
CA VAL A 259 26.13 28.09 9.00
C VAL A 259 25.62 27.82 7.59
N ASP A 260 26.47 27.32 6.70
CA ASP A 260 26.08 27.11 5.30
C ASP A 260 25.10 25.96 5.13
N PHE A 261 25.23 24.90 5.93
CA PHE A 261 24.24 23.83 5.95
C PHE A 261 22.95 24.27 6.64
N TRP A 262 23.02 25.09 7.69
CA TRP A 262 21.82 25.66 8.31
C TRP A 262 20.99 26.50 7.33
N LYS A 263 21.64 27.29 6.45
CA LYS A 263 20.93 28.00 5.38
C LYS A 263 20.14 27.04 4.49
N ILE A 264 20.72 25.90 4.12
CA ILE A 264 20.02 24.87 3.34
C ILE A 264 18.80 24.34 4.10
N VAL A 265 18.93 24.09 5.41
CA VAL A 265 17.81 23.64 6.26
C VAL A 265 16.66 24.66 6.28
N VAL A 266 16.98 25.96 6.32
CA VAL A 266 15.98 27.04 6.27
C VAL A 266 15.38 27.15 4.87
N ASP A 267 16.20 27.27 3.84
CA ASP A 267 15.77 27.55 2.46
C ASP A 267 14.93 26.41 1.86
N GLN A 268 15.17 25.17 2.30
CA GLN A 268 14.43 23.98 1.87
C GLN A 268 13.39 23.51 2.90
N GLU A 269 13.12 24.29 3.94
CA GLU A 269 12.15 23.97 4.99
C GLU A 269 12.35 22.56 5.62
N LEU A 270 13.61 22.13 5.83
CA LEU A 270 13.97 20.80 6.37
C LEU A 270 13.87 20.72 7.91
N GLY A 271 13.00 21.53 8.50
CA GLY A 271 12.78 21.60 9.95
C GLY A 271 11.62 20.70 10.39
N LEU A 272 10.99 21.07 11.50
CA LEU A 272 9.86 20.33 12.06
C LEU A 272 8.73 20.10 11.04
N ILE A 273 8.16 18.90 11.05
CA ILE A 273 6.97 18.51 10.31
C ILE A 273 5.74 18.97 11.10
N GLY A 274 4.79 19.62 10.45
CA GLY A 274 3.49 19.99 11.03
C GLY A 274 2.30 19.66 10.11
N SER A 275 1.15 20.23 10.43
CA SER A 275 -0.18 20.04 9.82
C SER A 275 -0.20 20.25 8.30
N LYS A 276 0.66 21.13 7.78
CA LYS A 276 0.79 21.38 6.35
C LYS A 276 1.32 20.18 5.56
N GLU A 277 2.07 19.31 6.20
CA GLU A 277 2.82 18.23 5.56
C GLU A 277 2.38 16.83 6.01
N SER A 278 1.71 16.71 7.17
CA SER A 278 1.37 15.43 7.79
C SER A 278 0.00 15.45 8.44
N ASP A 279 -0.81 14.44 8.12
CA ASP A 279 -2.13 14.20 8.72
C ASP A 279 -2.08 13.79 10.20
N TYR A 280 -0.88 13.62 10.78
CA TYR A 280 -0.71 13.34 12.21
C TYR A 280 -0.87 14.58 13.09
N PHE A 281 -0.81 15.78 12.52
CA PHE A 281 -1.00 17.03 13.25
C PHE A 281 -2.23 17.73 12.72
N ASP A 282 -2.96 18.39 13.62
CA ASP A 282 -3.91 19.41 13.26
C ASP A 282 -3.34 20.80 13.60
N ASP A 283 -4.02 21.86 13.17
CA ASP A 283 -3.58 23.24 13.42
C ASP A 283 -3.49 23.60 14.92
N MET A 284 -3.98 22.74 15.83
CA MET A 284 -4.01 22.96 17.28
C MET A 284 -2.85 22.25 18.02
N ASP A 285 -2.38 21.12 17.50
CA ASP A 285 -1.26 20.33 18.03
C ASP A 285 0.04 20.53 17.22
N ASP A 286 0.09 21.59 16.43
CA ASP A 286 1.21 21.90 15.56
C ASP A 286 2.49 22.22 16.36
N PRO A 287 3.64 21.64 15.99
CA PRO A 287 4.90 22.03 16.59
C PRO A 287 5.21 23.50 16.29
N GLU A 288 5.98 24.16 17.16
CA GLU A 288 6.39 25.55 16.99
C GLU A 288 7.47 25.69 15.89
N ILE A 289 7.11 25.41 14.63
CA ILE A 289 7.97 25.48 13.45
C ILE A 289 8.67 26.84 13.34
N PRO A 290 8.00 28.00 13.52
CA PRO A 290 8.68 29.29 13.47
C PRO A 290 9.76 29.44 14.55
N GLU A 291 9.51 28.91 15.75
CA GLU A 291 10.47 28.99 16.86
C GLU A 291 11.69 28.10 16.61
N PHE A 292 11.51 26.93 15.98
CA PHE A 292 12.63 26.07 15.58
C PHE A 292 13.67 26.83 14.72
N TYR A 293 13.21 27.55 13.69
CA TYR A 293 14.10 28.32 12.82
C TYR A 293 14.65 29.57 13.50
N LYS A 294 13.84 30.23 14.33
CA LYS A 294 14.26 31.41 15.08
C LYS A 294 15.41 31.08 16.04
N ILE A 295 15.30 30.00 16.81
CA ILE A 295 16.36 29.54 17.73
C ILE A 295 17.68 29.30 16.98
N GLY A 296 17.64 28.59 15.85
CA GLY A 296 18.86 28.32 15.07
C GLY A 296 19.50 29.60 14.52
N ASN A 297 18.69 30.51 13.98
CA ASN A 297 19.15 31.79 13.44
C ASN A 297 19.75 32.70 14.52
N ASP A 298 19.12 32.80 15.67
CA ASP A 298 19.55 33.70 16.75
C ASP A 298 20.84 33.19 17.41
N ASN A 299 20.96 31.87 17.63
CA ASN A 299 22.16 31.29 18.22
C ASN A 299 23.38 31.44 17.29
N LEU A 300 23.22 31.26 15.97
CA LEU A 300 24.31 31.48 15.01
C LEU A 300 24.74 32.95 14.91
N LYS A 301 23.82 33.91 15.13
CA LYS A 301 24.13 35.34 15.20
C LYS A 301 24.85 35.74 16.49
N MET A 302 24.57 35.08 17.61
CA MET A 302 25.23 35.37 18.89
C MET A 302 26.67 34.88 18.93
N GLU A 303 26.99 33.77 18.27
CA GLU A 303 28.35 33.20 18.25
C GLU A 303 29.26 33.73 17.12
N SER A 304 28.75 34.65 16.30
CA SER A 304 29.51 35.37 15.26
C SER A 304 29.94 36.78 15.69
N LYS A 305 29.60 37.19 16.92
CA LYS A 305 30.17 38.36 17.62
C LYS A 305 31.30 37.92 18.55
#